data_AF-A0A4U5N2V8-F1
#
_entry.id   AF-A0A4U5N2V8-F1
#
_cell.length_a   1.000
_cell.length_b   1.000
_cell.length_c   1.000
_cell.angle_alpha   90.00
_cell.angle_beta   90.00
_cell.angle_gamma   90.00
#
_symmetry.space_group_name_H-M   'P 1'
#
loop_
_entity.id
_entity.type
_entity.pdbx_description
1 polymer ?
#
loop_
_entity_poly.entity_id
_entity_poly.type
_entity_poly.pdbx_seq_one_letter_code
_entity_poly.pdbx_strand_id
1 'polypeptide(L)'
;MKWTSLACVFVLVSIAAACKCRHLTPKETFCNAHFVGLFEVIDVQGGKDNLIYVVHVIQVFKGKITGDSATKIYTASHSAACGVTSLQKWHQYLIAGSLSKPAPQIMHMNSCGQFRPSEWNAVSPEIKNALANGTYQPCAQS
;
A
#
# COMPACT_ATOMS: atom_id res chain seq x y z
N MET A 1 37.87 -24.03 46.57
CA MET A 1 37.73 -24.76 45.29
C MET A 1 36.65 -24.04 44.51
N LYS A 2 37.01 -23.49 43.34
CA LYS A 2 36.17 -22.66 42.47
C LYS A 2 35.00 -23.48 41.92
N TRP A 3 33.84 -22.87 41.67
CA TRP A 3 33.02 -23.10 40.47
C TRP A 3 32.03 -21.94 40.32
N THR A 4 32.42 -21.01 39.46
CA THR A 4 31.60 -19.94 38.91
C THR A 4 30.53 -20.56 38.00
N SER A 5 29.27 -20.64 38.46
CA SER A 5 28.13 -20.88 37.57
C SER A 5 27.83 -19.60 36.81
N LEU A 6 28.57 -19.40 35.72
CA LEU A 6 28.30 -18.41 34.69
C LEU A 6 27.03 -18.85 33.96
N ALA A 7 25.87 -18.34 34.38
CA ALA A 7 24.62 -18.55 33.68
C ALA A 7 24.65 -17.77 32.35
N CYS A 8 25.00 -18.49 31.27
CA CYS A 8 25.00 -18.00 29.90
C CYS A 8 23.55 -17.71 29.46
N VAL A 9 23.09 -16.46 29.63
CA VAL A 9 21.85 -15.98 29.03
C VAL A 9 22.12 -15.75 27.53
N PHE A 10 21.83 -16.76 26.71
CA PHE A 10 21.81 -16.62 25.25
C PHE A 10 20.64 -15.71 24.86
N VAL A 11 20.94 -14.44 24.56
CA VAL A 11 19.98 -13.52 23.92
C VAL A 11 19.86 -13.93 22.45
N LEU A 12 18.77 -14.60 22.11
CA LEU A 12 18.40 -14.84 20.71
C LEU A 12 17.93 -13.52 20.10
N VAL A 13 18.84 -12.81 19.43
CA VAL A 13 18.49 -11.65 18.59
C VAL A 13 17.82 -12.20 17.33
N SER A 14 16.50 -12.27 17.33
CA SER A 14 15.73 -12.52 16.11
C SER A 14 15.87 -11.31 15.18
N ILE A 15 16.51 -11.53 14.03
CA ILE A 15 16.61 -10.50 12.98
C ILE A 15 15.22 -10.38 12.36
N ALA A 16 14.38 -9.51 12.92
CA ALA A 16 13.08 -9.20 12.33
C ALA A 16 13.33 -8.56 10.96
N ALA A 17 13.02 -9.27 9.88
CA ALA A 17 13.00 -8.70 8.54
C ALA A 17 11.85 -7.67 8.48
N ALA A 18 12.17 -6.40 8.75
CA ALA A 18 11.22 -5.30 8.60
C ALA A 18 11.26 -4.79 7.17
N CYS A 19 10.09 -4.49 6.60
CA CYS A 19 10.02 -3.76 5.33
C CYS A 19 10.66 -2.37 5.49
N LYS A 20 11.66 -2.07 4.66
CA LYS A 20 12.32 -0.76 4.62
C LYS A 20 11.88 -0.02 3.36
N CYS A 21 11.22 1.12 3.55
CA CYS A 21 10.75 1.96 2.45
C CYS A 21 11.58 3.24 2.35
N ARG A 22 11.80 3.72 1.12
CA ARG A 22 12.24 5.09 0.90
C ARG A 22 11.10 6.05 1.24
N HIS A 23 11.41 7.21 1.83
CA HIS A 23 10.45 8.28 2.00
C HIS A 23 10.15 8.92 0.64
N LEU A 24 8.87 8.93 0.23
CA LEU A 24 8.39 9.53 -1.01
C LEU A 24 7.57 10.77 -0.69
N THR A 25 7.77 11.85 -1.44
CA THR A 25 6.84 12.98 -1.45
C THR A 25 5.50 12.57 -2.07
N PRO A 26 4.38 13.26 -1.78
CA PRO A 26 3.10 12.96 -2.43
C PRO A 26 3.15 12.98 -3.96
N LYS A 27 3.93 13.88 -4.55
CA LYS A 27 4.13 13.94 -6.00
C LYS A 27 4.90 12.72 -6.52
N GLU A 28 5.98 12.30 -5.85
CA GLU A 28 6.71 11.07 -6.23
C GLU A 28 5.82 9.83 -6.09
N THR A 29 5.04 9.73 -5.00
CA THR A 29 4.07 8.64 -4.81
C THR A 29 3.08 8.58 -5.96
N PHE A 30 2.48 9.72 -6.32
CA PHE A 30 1.58 9.81 -7.47
C PHE A 30 2.27 9.42 -8.78
N CYS A 31 3.49 9.90 -9.00
CA CYS A 31 4.22 9.70 -10.25
C CYS A 31 4.74 8.28 -10.45
N ASN A 32 5.20 7.62 -9.39
CA ASN A 32 5.72 6.25 -9.45
C ASN A 32 4.61 5.19 -9.59
N ALA A 33 3.37 5.53 -9.25
CA ALA A 33 2.23 4.62 -9.36
C ALA A 33 1.73 4.47 -10.80
N HIS A 34 1.26 3.28 -11.18
CA HIS A 34 0.51 3.08 -12.43
C HIS A 34 -0.95 3.55 -12.29
N PHE A 35 -1.54 3.41 -11.11
CA PHE A 35 -2.87 3.93 -10.80
C PHE A 35 -2.89 4.62 -9.44
N VAL A 36 -3.77 5.61 -9.30
CA VAL A 36 -4.12 6.27 -8.04
C VAL A 36 -5.62 6.46 -8.02
N GLY A 37 -6.28 6.02 -6.95
CA GLY A 37 -7.73 6.14 -6.81
C GLY A 37 -8.19 6.16 -5.37
N LEU A 38 -9.43 6.60 -5.18
CA LEU A 38 -10.20 6.48 -3.97
C LEU A 38 -11.05 5.22 -4.04
N PHE A 39 -10.90 4.35 -3.06
CA PHE A 39 -11.55 3.05 -3.02
C PHE A 39 -12.22 2.82 -1.68
N GLU A 40 -13.39 2.21 -1.70
CA GLU A 40 -14.05 1.71 -0.49
C GLU A 40 -13.81 0.20 -0.37
N VAL A 41 -13.35 -0.27 0.78
CA VAL A 41 -13.10 -1.70 0.99
C VAL A 41 -14.42 -2.42 1.30
N ILE A 42 -14.81 -3.36 0.45
CA ILE A 42 -16.04 -4.14 0.62
C ILE A 42 -15.73 -5.46 1.33
N ASP A 43 -14.64 -6.11 0.95
CA ASP A 43 -14.23 -7.39 1.50
C ASP A 43 -12.71 -7.55 1.59
N VAL A 44 -12.27 -8.41 2.50
CA VAL A 44 -10.86 -8.76 2.68
C VAL A 44 -10.75 -10.28 2.67
N GLN A 45 -10.03 -10.81 1.69
CA GLN A 45 -9.84 -12.24 1.49
C GLN A 45 -8.39 -12.60 1.79
N GLY A 46 -8.19 -13.50 2.76
CA GLY A 46 -6.87 -13.99 3.14
C GLY A 46 -6.46 -15.19 2.29
N GLY A 47 -5.31 -15.08 1.61
CA GLY A 47 -4.58 -16.21 1.03
C GLY A 47 -3.32 -16.53 1.85
N LYS A 48 -2.65 -17.64 1.49
CA LYS A 48 -1.43 -18.09 2.17
C LYS A 48 -0.30 -17.04 2.09
N ASP A 49 -0.09 -16.45 0.91
CA ASP A 49 1.00 -15.50 0.66
C ASP A 49 0.52 -14.07 0.36
N ASN A 50 -0.76 -13.91 0.00
CA ASN A 50 -1.33 -12.65 -0.44
C ASN A 50 -2.63 -12.34 0.29
N LEU A 51 -2.83 -11.05 0.58
CA LEU A 51 -4.09 -10.49 1.02
C LEU A 51 -4.76 -9.80 -0.17
N ILE A 52 -6.06 -10.05 -0.36
CA ILE A 52 -6.83 -9.50 -1.47
C ILE A 52 -7.92 -8.61 -0.90
N TYR A 53 -7.92 -7.36 -1.31
CA TYR A 53 -9.00 -6.43 -1.01
C TYR A 53 -9.95 -6.36 -2.18
N VAL A 54 -11.22 -6.68 -1.93
CA VAL A 54 -12.31 -6.40 -2.87
C VAL A 54 -12.79 -4.98 -2.58
N VAL A 55 -12.74 -4.11 -3.57
CA VAL A 55 -12.99 -2.68 -3.38
C VAL A 55 -13.98 -2.14 -4.39
N HIS A 56 -14.80 -1.17 -3.97
CA HIS A 56 -15.58 -0.34 -4.85
C HIS A 56 -14.74 0.87 -5.29
N VAL A 57 -14.65 1.11 -6.59
CA VAL A 57 -13.96 2.29 -7.14
C VAL A 57 -14.86 3.51 -6.99
N ILE A 58 -14.47 4.47 -6.14
CA ILE A 58 -15.21 5.73 -5.94
C ILE A 58 -14.74 6.78 -6.93
N GLN A 59 -13.42 6.95 -7.07
CA GLN A 59 -12.83 7.94 -7.97
C GLN A 59 -11.43 7.49 -8.43
N VAL A 60 -11.09 7.78 -9.69
CA VAL A 60 -9.76 7.50 -10.24
C VAL A 60 -9.06 8.84 -10.53
N PHE A 61 -7.88 9.03 -9.95
CA PHE A 61 -7.05 10.23 -10.15
C PHE A 61 -5.91 9.98 -11.15
N LYS A 62 -5.48 8.72 -11.32
CA LYS A 62 -4.45 8.34 -12.29
C LYS A 62 -4.69 6.92 -12.81
N GLY A 63 -4.39 6.72 -14.10
CA GLY A 63 -4.47 5.42 -14.77
C GLY A 63 -5.87 5.12 -15.28
N LYS A 64 -6.03 3.92 -15.85
CA LYS A 64 -7.34 3.38 -16.24
C LYS A 64 -7.55 2.08 -15.47
N ILE A 65 -8.61 2.02 -14.68
CA ILE A 65 -8.99 0.81 -13.96
C ILE A 65 -10.11 0.16 -14.78
N THR A 66 -9.80 -0.94 -15.44
CA THR A 66 -10.76 -1.71 -16.23
C THR A 66 -11.45 -2.72 -15.33
N GLY A 67 -12.74 -2.55 -15.08
CA GLY A 67 -13.55 -3.47 -14.28
C GLY A 67 -14.88 -2.81 -13.89
N ASP A 68 -15.89 -3.63 -13.62
CA ASP A 68 -17.14 -3.18 -13.00
C ASP A 68 -16.85 -2.53 -11.64
N SER A 69 -17.85 -1.86 -11.05
CA SER A 69 -17.73 -1.09 -9.81
C SER A 69 -16.92 -1.77 -8.69
N ALA A 70 -16.90 -3.11 -8.61
CA ALA A 70 -16.04 -3.87 -7.71
C ALA A 70 -14.80 -4.48 -8.40
N THR A 71 -13.60 -4.19 -7.88
CA THR A 71 -12.32 -4.74 -8.36
C THR A 71 -11.48 -5.34 -7.21
N LYS A 72 -10.42 -6.08 -7.55
CA LYS A 72 -9.51 -6.73 -6.59
C LYS A 72 -8.15 -6.06 -6.59
N ILE A 73 -7.64 -5.70 -5.40
CA ILE A 73 -6.28 -5.23 -5.21
C ILE A 73 -5.50 -6.20 -4.33
N TYR A 74 -4.35 -6.64 -4.82
CA TYR A 74 -3.50 -7.64 -4.19
C TYR A 74 -2.36 -6.96 -3.42
N THR A 75 -2.02 -7.52 -2.27
CA THR A 75 -0.83 -7.12 -1.49
C THR A 75 -0.28 -8.33 -0.74
N ALA A 76 0.97 -8.26 -0.27
CA ALA A 76 1.53 -9.32 0.55
C ALA A 76 0.75 -9.46 1.86
N SER A 77 0.61 -10.68 2.38
CA SER A 77 -0.13 -10.93 3.63
C SER A 77 0.59 -10.45 4.89
N HIS A 78 1.86 -10.04 4.79
CA HIS A 78 2.69 -9.65 5.93
C HIS A 78 3.34 -8.28 5.73
N SER A 79 3.37 -7.47 6.78
CA SER A 79 4.03 -6.16 6.81
C SER A 79 5.55 -6.24 6.56
N ALA A 80 6.18 -7.35 6.96
CA ALA A 80 7.60 -7.65 6.68
C ALA A 80 7.91 -7.68 5.17
N ALA A 81 6.95 -8.12 4.35
CA ALA A 81 7.01 -8.13 2.89
C ALA A 81 6.39 -6.88 2.25
N CYS A 82 6.26 -5.79 3.01
CA CYS A 82 5.64 -4.54 2.59
C CYS A 82 4.15 -4.68 2.24
N GLY A 83 3.47 -5.67 2.83
CA GLY A 83 2.04 -5.85 2.74
C GLY A 83 1.27 -4.72 3.41
N VAL A 84 0.13 -4.34 2.82
CA VAL A 84 -0.83 -3.42 3.43
C VAL A 84 -1.90 -4.23 4.14
N THR A 85 -1.75 -4.49 5.44
CA THR A 85 -2.61 -5.45 6.19
C THR A 85 -3.64 -4.78 7.09
N SER A 86 -3.74 -3.45 7.08
CA SER A 86 -4.51 -2.67 8.06
C SER A 86 -5.71 -1.93 7.47
N LEU A 87 -6.16 -2.26 6.26
CA LEU A 87 -7.36 -1.62 5.70
C LEU A 87 -8.62 -2.28 6.27
N GLN A 88 -9.62 -1.47 6.58
CA GLN A 88 -10.86 -1.90 7.23
C GLN A 88 -12.01 -1.88 6.23
N LYS A 89 -12.96 -2.83 6.37
CA LYS A 89 -14.18 -2.86 5.56
C LYS A 89 -15.01 -1.60 5.80
N TRP A 90 -15.66 -1.10 4.75
CA TRP A 90 -16.50 0.11 4.71
C TRP A 90 -15.76 1.41 5.00
N HIS A 91 -14.43 1.39 4.95
CA HIS A 91 -13.60 2.60 4.99
C HIS A 91 -13.07 2.92 3.60
N GLN A 92 -12.86 4.21 3.37
CA GLN A 92 -12.36 4.75 2.11
C GLN A 92 -10.87 5.05 2.21
N TYR A 93 -10.11 4.61 1.22
CA TYR A 93 -8.66 4.77 1.18
C TYR A 93 -8.21 5.33 -0.17
N LEU A 94 -7.28 6.28 -0.10
CA LEU A 94 -6.49 6.73 -1.23
C LEU A 94 -5.37 5.69 -1.46
N ILE A 95 -5.51 4.90 -2.52
CA ILE A 95 -4.60 3.81 -2.85
C ILE A 95 -3.83 4.16 -4.11
N ALA A 96 -2.50 4.03 -4.02
CA ALA A 96 -1.58 4.10 -5.14
C ALA A 96 -0.98 2.71 -5.40
N GLY A 97 -0.87 2.29 -6.65
CA GLY A 97 -0.43 0.94 -6.93
C GLY A 97 0.15 0.72 -8.32
N SER A 98 0.55 -0.52 -8.57
CA SER A 98 1.09 -0.99 -9.83
C SER A 98 0.09 -1.92 -10.53
N LEU A 99 0.28 -2.04 -11.83
CA LEU A 99 -0.48 -2.95 -12.70
C LEU A 99 0.49 -3.97 -13.29
N SER A 100 0.14 -5.25 -13.19
CA SER A 100 0.90 -6.35 -13.80
C SER A 100 0.85 -6.27 -15.32
N LYS A 101 1.95 -6.64 -15.97
CA LYS A 101 2.05 -6.79 -17.43
C LYS A 101 2.46 -8.22 -17.78
N PRO A 102 1.96 -8.82 -18.88
CA PRO A 102 0.91 -8.34 -19.78
C PRO A 102 -0.52 -8.67 -19.25
N ALA A 103 -1.57 -8.35 -20.03
CA ALA A 103 -2.97 -8.48 -19.63
C ALA A 103 -3.39 -9.93 -19.27
N PRO A 104 -4.39 -10.14 -18.39
CA PRO A 104 -5.21 -9.13 -17.70
C PRO A 104 -4.42 -8.31 -16.65
N GLN A 105 -4.71 -7.02 -16.55
CA GLN A 105 -4.01 -6.12 -15.61
C GLN A 105 -4.44 -6.43 -14.17
N ILE A 106 -3.53 -6.98 -13.38
CA ILE A 106 -3.76 -7.24 -11.96
C ILE A 106 -3.29 -6.02 -11.16
N MET A 107 -4.14 -5.50 -10.28
CA MET A 107 -3.81 -4.37 -9.41
C MET A 107 -3.06 -4.85 -8.17
N HIS A 108 -1.88 -4.28 -7.94
CA HIS A 108 -1.07 -4.55 -6.76
C HIS A 108 -0.81 -3.28 -5.97
N MET A 109 -0.73 -3.42 -4.64
CA MET A 109 -0.28 -2.36 -3.74
C MET A 109 0.77 -2.89 -2.76
N ASN A 110 1.61 -1.99 -2.28
CA ASN A 110 2.54 -2.23 -1.18
C ASN A 110 2.59 -0.99 -0.29
N SER A 111 3.05 -1.16 0.95
CA SER A 111 3.08 -0.09 1.95
C SER A 111 4.09 1.01 1.65
N CYS A 112 5.10 0.78 0.80
CA CYS A 112 6.12 1.76 0.47
C CYS A 112 5.63 2.82 -0.54
N GLY A 113 4.75 2.43 -1.45
CA GLY A 113 4.20 3.28 -2.50
C GLY A 113 2.88 3.97 -2.13
N GLN A 114 2.50 4.04 -0.86
CA GLN A 114 1.25 4.69 -0.43
C GLN A 114 1.45 6.14 0.01
N PHE A 115 0.37 6.91 -0.10
CA PHE A 115 0.21 8.17 0.63
C PHE A 115 0.12 7.89 2.15
N ARG A 116 0.61 8.84 2.96
CA ARG A 116 0.59 8.73 4.41
C ARG A 116 0.01 10.02 5.03
N PRO A 117 -1.12 9.94 5.75
CA PRO A 117 -2.03 8.78 5.88
C PRO A 117 -2.74 8.44 4.56
N SER A 118 -3.26 7.21 4.44
CA SER A 118 -4.01 6.76 3.25
C SER A 118 -5.52 6.72 3.45
N GLU A 119 -6.02 6.67 4.69
CA GLU A 119 -7.46 6.73 4.97
C GLU A 119 -8.02 8.11 4.57
N TRP A 120 -9.07 8.12 3.76
CA TRP A 120 -9.49 9.32 3.04
C TRP A 120 -9.82 10.50 3.95
N ASN A 121 -10.43 10.24 5.11
CA ASN A 121 -10.76 11.29 6.07
C ASN A 121 -9.51 11.93 6.71
N ALA A 122 -8.41 11.18 6.79
CA ALA A 122 -7.15 11.64 7.35
C ALA A 122 -6.19 12.25 6.30
N VAL A 123 -6.43 12.00 5.00
CA VAL A 123 -5.62 12.60 3.92
C VAL A 123 -5.74 14.13 3.98
N SER A 124 -4.60 14.81 3.93
CA SER A 124 -4.53 16.25 4.09
C SER A 124 -5.26 17.01 2.96
N PRO A 125 -5.81 18.21 3.22
CA PRO A 125 -6.48 19.01 2.20
C PRO A 125 -5.58 19.34 1.00
N GLU A 126 -4.28 19.51 1.22
CA GLU A 126 -3.31 19.80 0.16
C GLU A 126 -3.22 18.66 -0.85
N ILE A 127 -3.18 17.40 -0.37
CA ILE A 127 -3.16 16.21 -1.23
C ILE A 127 -4.49 16.09 -1.99
N LYS A 128 -5.63 16.27 -1.30
CA LYS A 128 -6.96 16.21 -1.93
C LYS A 128 -7.10 17.25 -3.04
N ASN A 129 -6.71 18.49 -2.77
CA ASN A 129 -6.75 19.59 -3.73
C ASN A 129 -5.80 19.34 -4.91
N ALA A 130 -4.60 18.82 -4.66
CA ALA A 130 -3.65 18.48 -5.71
C ALA A 130 -4.16 17.37 -6.63
N LEU A 131 -4.83 16.35 -6.07
CA LEU A 131 -5.47 15.28 -6.83
C LEU A 131 -6.66 15.80 -7.63
N ALA A 132 -7.54 16.59 -7.02
CA ALA A 132 -8.73 17.15 -7.67
C ALA A 132 -8.36 18.11 -8.81
N ASN A 133 -7.32 18.92 -8.63
CA ASN A 133 -6.89 19.91 -9.61
C ASN A 133 -5.81 19.37 -10.58
N GLY A 134 -5.40 18.10 -10.43
CA GLY A 134 -4.40 17.46 -11.30
C GLY A 134 -2.98 18.03 -11.18
N THR A 135 -2.64 18.76 -10.11
CA THR A 135 -1.36 19.52 -10.01
C THR A 135 -0.13 18.64 -9.78
N TYR A 136 -0.32 17.34 -9.50
CA TYR A 136 0.80 16.39 -9.51
C TYR A 136 1.34 16.10 -10.91
N GLN A 137 0.59 16.42 -11.96
CA GLN A 137 1.06 16.33 -13.34
C GLN A 137 1.74 17.62 -13.79
N PRO A 138 2.69 17.56 -14.74
CA PRO A 138 3.29 16.35 -15.30
C PRO A 138 4.27 15.69 -14.33
N CYS A 139 4.43 14.37 -14.51
CA CYS A 139 5.50 13.62 -13.87
C CYS A 139 6.77 13.77 -14.70
N ALA A 140 7.90 14.07 -14.03
CA ALA A 140 9.19 14.06 -14.72
C ALA A 140 9.44 12.66 -15.28
N GLN A 141 9.91 12.58 -16.51
CA GLN A 141 10.42 11.33 -17.06
C GLN A 141 11.75 11.05 -16.38
N SER A 142 11.81 10.01 -15.55
CA SER A 142 13.06 9.49 -14.97
C SER A 142 13.62 8.37 -15.82
#